data_AF-A0A0F9SXS5-F1
#
_entry.id   AF-A0A0F9SXS5-F1
#
_cell.length_a   1.000
_cell.length_b   1.000
_cell.length_c   1.000
_cell.angle_alpha   90.00
_cell.angle_beta   90.00
_cell.angle_gamma   90.00
#
_symmetry.space_group_name_H-M   'P 1'
#
loop_
_entity.id
_entity.type
_entity.pdbx_description
1 polymer ?
#
loop_
_entity_poly.entity_id
_entity_poly.type
_entity_poly.pdbx_seq_one_letter_code
_entity_poly.pdbx_strand_id
1 'polypeptide(L)'
;MKFDETAVKMLNAFIDNEHLTSTELTKLVFDINNRTILQKKNNLIISRLKTWVKKGLIVNGTIENRIAHYKLNEDNLKMGTLLLRIDDDFDELGEYLVIDIKGQPRILAPLDLFEE
;
A
#
# COMPACT_ATOMS: atom_id res chain seq x y z
N MET A 1 9.55 -2.64 8.27
CA MET A 1 8.46 -3.47 7.69
C MET A 1 8.90 -3.75 6.28
N LYS A 2 8.96 -5.01 5.85
CA LYS A 2 9.29 -5.31 4.46
C LYS A 2 8.02 -5.13 3.63
N PHE A 3 8.08 -4.31 2.60
CA PHE A 3 7.04 -4.25 1.58
C PHE A 3 7.22 -5.46 0.67
N ASP A 4 6.34 -6.44 0.80
CA ASP A 4 6.20 -7.49 -0.19
C ASP A 4 5.19 -7.06 -1.27
N GLU A 5 5.01 -7.87 -2.30
CA GLU A 5 4.13 -7.58 -3.44
C GLU A 5 2.70 -7.20 -3.00
N THR A 6 2.16 -7.88 -1.97
CA THR A 6 0.83 -7.55 -1.42
C THR A 6 0.82 -6.16 -0.78
N ALA A 7 1.88 -5.80 -0.04
CA ALA A 7 1.98 -4.48 0.57
C ALA A 7 2.11 -3.37 -0.49
N VAL A 8 2.85 -3.61 -1.58
CA VAL A 8 2.97 -2.67 -2.71
C VAL A 8 1.61 -2.46 -3.37
N LYS A 9 0.90 -3.54 -3.72
CA LYS A 9 -0.46 -3.47 -4.28
C LYS A 9 -1.44 -2.74 -3.37
N MET A 10 -1.35 -2.98 -2.05
CA MET A 10 -2.18 -2.26 -1.08
C MET A 10 -1.88 -0.76 -1.07
N LEU A 11 -0.61 -0.37 -1.17
CA LEU A 11 -0.23 1.03 -1.16
C LEU A 11 -0.66 1.74 -2.44
N ASN A 12 -0.45 1.13 -3.60
CA ASN A 12 -0.91 1.68 -4.88
C ASN A 12 -2.42 1.89 -4.85
N ALA A 13 -3.18 0.90 -4.34
CA ALA A 13 -4.63 1.06 -4.16
C ALA A 13 -4.99 2.28 -3.30
N PHE A 14 -4.25 2.59 -2.25
CA PHE A 14 -4.50 3.80 -1.45
C PHE A 14 -4.00 5.10 -2.09
N ILE A 15 -3.02 5.06 -2.98
CA ILE A 15 -2.60 6.22 -3.76
C ILE A 15 -3.69 6.58 -4.77
N ASP A 16 -4.29 5.56 -5.39
CA ASP A 16 -5.31 5.72 -6.43
C ASP A 16 -6.72 5.97 -5.88
N ASN A 17 -6.95 5.74 -4.58
CA ASN A 17 -8.27 5.83 -3.95
C ASN A 17 -8.22 6.57 -2.61
N GLU A 18 -9.08 7.56 -2.43
CA GLU A 18 -9.12 8.41 -1.23
C GLU A 18 -9.49 7.62 0.05
N HIS A 19 -10.43 6.68 -0.06
CA HIS A 19 -10.93 5.89 1.06
C HIS A 19 -11.22 4.45 0.62
N LEU A 20 -10.71 3.46 1.36
CA LEU A 20 -10.97 2.05 1.09
C LEU A 20 -11.35 1.27 2.34
N THR A 21 -12.32 0.38 2.22
CA THR A 21 -12.60 -0.66 3.21
C THR A 21 -11.63 -1.85 3.05
N SER A 22 -11.52 -2.70 4.07
CA SER A 22 -10.70 -3.91 3.96
C SER A 22 -11.17 -4.84 2.83
N THR A 23 -12.48 -4.88 2.57
CA THR A 23 -13.08 -5.75 1.56
C THR A 23 -12.78 -5.23 0.15
N GLU A 24 -12.91 -3.93 -0.10
CA GLU A 24 -12.54 -3.31 -1.38
C GLU A 24 -11.06 -3.48 -1.66
N LEU A 25 -10.22 -3.22 -0.65
CA LEU A 25 -8.78 -3.42 -0.78
C LEU A 25 -8.43 -4.88 -1.09
N THR A 26 -9.13 -5.84 -0.47
CA THR A 26 -8.92 -7.27 -0.78
C THR A 26 -9.28 -7.60 -2.23
N LYS A 27 -10.34 -7.00 -2.78
CA LYS A 27 -10.73 -7.21 -4.17
C LYS A 27 -9.69 -6.63 -5.12
N LEU A 28 -9.22 -5.40 -4.88
CA LEU A 28 -8.22 -4.74 -5.70
C LEU A 28 -6.88 -5.48 -5.70
N VAL A 29 -6.43 -5.95 -4.53
CA VAL A 29 -5.12 -6.58 -4.38
C VAL A 29 -5.05 -7.99 -4.99
N PHE A 30 -6.16 -8.73 -5.00
CA PHE A 30 -6.17 -10.13 -5.41
C PHE A 30 -7.07 -10.46 -6.60
N ASP A 31 -7.77 -9.47 -7.16
CA ASP A 31 -8.76 -9.63 -8.24
C ASP A 31 -9.77 -10.77 -7.97
N ILE A 32 -10.39 -10.74 -6.79
CA ILE A 32 -11.26 -11.83 -6.32
C ILE A 32 -12.74 -11.49 -6.49
N ASN A 33 -13.40 -12.27 -7.35
CA ASN A 33 -14.87 -12.27 -7.49
C ASN A 33 -15.58 -13.37 -6.66
N ASN A 34 -14.86 -14.36 -6.12
CA ASN A 34 -15.43 -15.43 -5.31
C ASN A 34 -15.54 -15.07 -3.81
N ARG A 35 -16.77 -15.10 -3.26
CA ARG A 35 -17.06 -14.71 -1.86
C ARG A 35 -16.28 -15.48 -0.80
N THR A 36 -16.08 -16.79 -0.96
CA THR A 36 -15.41 -17.63 0.04
C THR A 36 -13.91 -17.35 0.07
N ILE A 37 -13.29 -17.17 -1.09
CA ILE A 37 -11.87 -16.82 -1.21
C ILE A 37 -11.64 -15.40 -0.68
N LEU A 38 -12.57 -14.48 -0.98
CA LEU A 38 -12.54 -13.11 -0.52
C LEU A 38 -12.48 -13.04 1.01
N GLN A 39 -13.32 -13.79 1.73
CA GLN A 39 -13.30 -13.79 3.20
C GLN A 39 -11.95 -14.27 3.78
N LYS A 40 -11.35 -15.31 3.19
CA LYS A 40 -10.04 -15.82 3.65
C LYS A 40 -8.94 -14.79 3.46
N LYS A 41 -8.89 -14.13 2.30
CA LYS A 41 -7.88 -13.11 2.00
C LYS A 41 -8.12 -11.79 2.74
N ASN A 42 -9.37 -11.46 3.06
CA ASN A 42 -9.70 -10.27 3.82
C ASN A 42 -9.10 -10.30 5.23
N ASN A 43 -9.01 -11.46 5.88
CA ASN A 43 -8.34 -11.56 7.19
C ASN A 43 -6.85 -11.18 7.13
N LEU A 44 -6.16 -11.53 6.03
CA LEU A 44 -4.77 -11.12 5.80
C LEU A 44 -4.67 -9.60 5.65
N ILE A 45 -5.55 -9.00 4.84
CA ILE A 45 -5.61 -7.55 4.64
C ILE A 45 -5.91 -6.82 5.96
N ILE A 46 -6.89 -7.28 6.74
CA ILE A 46 -7.23 -6.70 8.05
C ILE A 46 -6.02 -6.70 9.01
N SER A 47 -5.26 -7.80 9.05
CA SER A 47 -4.05 -7.89 9.88
C SER A 47 -3.00 -6.84 9.48
N ARG A 48 -2.82 -6.64 8.17
CA ARG A 48 -1.90 -5.62 7.63
C ARG A 48 -2.38 -4.21 7.92
N LEU A 49 -3.67 -3.92 7.70
CA LEU A 49 -4.27 -2.62 8.02
C LEU A 49 -4.05 -2.26 9.49
N LYS A 50 -4.28 -3.19 10.42
CA LYS A 50 -3.98 -2.98 11.86
C LYS A 50 -2.52 -2.60 12.10
N THR A 51 -1.60 -3.21 11.38
CA THR A 51 -0.16 -2.90 11.49
C THR A 51 0.16 -1.52 10.91
N TRP A 52 -0.44 -1.17 9.77
CA TRP A 52 -0.24 0.12 9.10
C TRP A 52 -0.83 1.29 9.89
N VAL A 53 -1.99 1.10 10.52
CA VAL A 53 -2.57 2.06 11.49
C VAL A 53 -1.63 2.28 12.67
N LYS A 54 -1.12 1.19 13.28
CA LYS A 54 -0.16 1.31 14.40
C LYS A 54 1.13 2.04 14.01
N LYS A 55 1.55 1.92 12.75
CA LYS A 55 2.70 2.62 12.18
C LYS A 55 2.36 4.00 11.63
N GLY A 56 1.11 4.45 11.73
CA GLY A 56 0.70 5.75 11.22
C GLY A 56 0.88 5.92 9.72
N LEU A 57 0.94 4.83 8.93
CA LEU A 57 0.96 4.90 7.47
C LEU A 57 -0.44 5.24 6.93
N ILE A 58 -1.46 4.70 7.57
CA ILE A 58 -2.88 4.95 7.28
C ILE A 58 -3.60 5.37 8.56
N VAL A 59 -4.72 6.06 8.40
CA VAL A 59 -5.66 6.39 9.47
C VAL A 59 -7.03 5.81 9.17
N ASN A 60 -7.82 5.61 10.22
CA ASN A 60 -9.25 5.36 10.05
C ASN A 60 -9.88 6.67 9.58
N GLY A 61 -10.40 6.69 8.34
CA GLY A 61 -11.09 7.84 7.78
C GLY A 61 -12.45 8.04 8.46
N THR A 62 -13.42 7.17 8.13
CA THR A 62 -14.78 7.20 8.65
C THR A 62 -15.28 5.81 9.01
N ILE A 63 -16.15 5.71 10.02
CA ILE A 63 -16.95 4.50 10.28
C ILE A 63 -18.35 4.78 9.74
N GLU A 64 -18.68 4.16 8.62
CA GLU A 64 -20.00 4.27 7.99
C GLU A 64 -20.68 2.91 8.03
N ASN A 65 -21.91 2.83 8.53
CA ASN A 65 -22.65 1.57 8.67
C ASN A 65 -21.88 0.47 9.41
N ARG A 66 -21.06 0.84 10.42
CA ARG A 66 -20.15 -0.06 11.17
C ARG A 66 -19.01 -0.65 10.32
N ILE A 67 -18.75 -0.10 9.14
CA ILE A 67 -17.65 -0.47 8.25
C ILE A 67 -16.58 0.62 8.34
N ALA A 68 -15.36 0.21 8.68
CA ALA A 68 -14.22 1.11 8.76
C ALA A 68 -13.64 1.36 7.37
N HIS A 69 -13.51 2.65 7.01
CA HIS A 69 -12.79 3.12 5.84
C HIS A 69 -11.41 3.62 6.27
N TYR A 70 -10.40 3.30 5.49
CA TYR A 70 -9.01 3.64 5.74
C TYR A 70 -8.51 4.59 4.65
N LYS A 71 -7.55 5.46 4.98
CA LYS A 71 -6.86 6.33 4.03
C LYS A 71 -5.41 6.55 4.42
N LEU A 72 -4.59 7.03 3.50
CA LEU A 72 -3.20 7.42 3.81
C LEU A 72 -3.16 8.56 4.83
N ASN A 73 -2.14 8.52 5.68
CA ASN A 73 -1.92 9.53 6.70
C ASN A 73 -1.01 10.65 6.17
N GLU A 74 -1.54 11.49 5.30
CA GLU A 74 -0.77 12.55 4.61
C GLU A 74 -0.05 13.50 5.58
N ASP A 75 -0.60 13.72 6.79
CA ASP A 75 0.03 14.56 7.82
C ASP A 75 1.39 14.04 8.29
N ASN A 76 1.61 12.73 8.22
CA ASN A 76 2.82 12.07 8.75
C ASN A 76 3.66 11.39 7.67
N LEU A 77 3.20 11.43 6.43
CA LEU A 77 3.72 10.61 5.35
C LEU A 77 4.22 11.52 4.24
N LYS A 78 5.52 11.45 3.95
CA LYS A 78 6.12 12.05 2.76
C LYS A 78 6.43 10.97 1.76
N MET A 79 5.93 11.14 0.53
CA MET A 79 6.23 10.27 -0.60
C MET A 79 7.12 10.98 -1.58
N GLY A 80 8.00 10.23 -2.23
CA GLY A 80 8.78 10.70 -3.37
C GLY A 80 9.27 9.50 -4.17
N THR A 81 9.98 9.78 -5.26
CA THR A 81 10.49 8.73 -6.14
C THR A 81 12.02 8.73 -6.10
N LEU A 82 12.60 7.53 -6.05
CA LEU A 82 14.03 7.29 -6.22
C LEU A 82 14.24 6.50 -7.51
N LEU A 83 15.03 7.07 -8.42
CA LEU A 83 15.44 6.45 -9.66
C LEU A 83 16.89 5.95 -9.52
N LEU A 84 17.15 4.68 -9.79
CA LEU A 84 18.50 4.11 -9.82
C LEU A 84 18.98 3.98 -11.27
N ARG A 85 20.09 4.67 -11.58
CA ARG A 85 20.78 4.62 -12.88
C ARG A 85 22.23 4.20 -12.69
N ILE A 86 22.76 3.38 -13.60
CA ILE A 86 24.21 3.12 -13.73
C ILE A 86 24.70 3.91 -14.95
N ASP A 87 25.76 4.68 -14.80
CA ASP A 87 26.42 5.33 -15.94
C ASP A 87 27.30 4.32 -16.68
N ASP A 88 26.93 4.02 -17.92
CA ASP A 88 27.77 4.10 -19.14
C ASP A 88 26.99 3.63 -20.38
N ASP A 89 25.82 3.00 -20.20
CA ASP A 89 24.78 2.77 -21.21
C ASP A 89 23.41 2.78 -20.48
N PHE A 90 22.41 3.46 -21.04
CA PHE A 90 21.13 3.85 -20.41
C PHE A 90 20.21 2.68 -19.98
N ASP A 91 20.63 1.86 -19.01
CA ASP A 91 19.76 0.87 -18.37
C ASP A 91 19.25 1.41 -17.03
N GLU A 92 17.96 1.77 -16.96
CA GLU A 92 17.29 2.11 -15.70
C GLU A 92 17.11 0.83 -14.86
N LEU A 93 17.67 0.80 -13.64
CA LEU A 93 17.61 -0.39 -12.77
C LEU A 93 16.26 -0.57 -12.07
N GLY A 94 15.48 0.50 -11.99
CA GLY A 94 14.14 0.49 -11.40
C GLY A 94 13.77 1.79 -10.70
N GLU A 95 12.46 2.04 -10.67
CA GLU A 95 11.84 3.14 -9.96
C GLU A 95 11.33 2.67 -8.59
N TYR A 96 11.59 3.45 -7.54
CA TYR A 96 11.14 3.15 -6.18
C TYR A 96 10.35 4.32 -5.59
N LEU A 97 9.20 4.01 -5.00
CA LEU A 97 8.51 4.89 -4.10
C LEU A 97 9.23 4.90 -2.74
N VAL A 98 9.67 6.08 -2.35
CA VAL A 98 10.25 6.38 -1.04
C VAL A 98 9.14 6.89 -0.14
N ILE A 99 8.96 6.23 1.00
CA ILE A 99 7.97 6.61 2.01
C ILE A 99 8.72 6.94 3.30
N ASP A 100 8.69 8.21 3.66
CA ASP A 100 9.22 8.72 4.92
C ASP A 100 8.06 8.98 5.88
N ILE A 101 8.05 8.20 6.97
CA ILE A 101 7.09 8.38 8.08
C ILE A 101 7.85 8.98 9.27
N LYS A 102 7.32 10.06 9.86
CA LYS A 102 7.98 10.74 10.98
C LYS A 102 8.31 9.76 12.13
N GLY A 103 9.57 9.71 12.53
CA GLY A 103 10.04 8.87 13.64
C GLY A 103 10.20 7.40 13.30
N GLN A 104 10.17 7.02 12.01
CA GLN A 104 10.39 5.64 11.56
C GLN A 104 11.49 5.56 10.51
N PRO A 105 12.13 4.38 10.36
CA PRO A 105 13.02 4.13 9.24
C PRO A 105 12.29 4.32 7.92
N ARG A 106 12.97 4.96 6.96
CA ARG A 106 12.54 5.08 5.57
C ARG A 106 12.13 3.73 5.00
N ILE A 107 11.05 3.75 4.24
CA ILE A 107 10.54 2.59 3.53
C ILE A 107 10.77 2.82 2.03
N LEU A 108 11.23 1.78 1.34
CA LEU A 108 11.32 1.73 -0.11
C LEU A 108 10.34 0.68 -0.62
N ALA A 109 9.51 1.06 -1.58
CA ALA A 109 8.60 0.17 -2.30
C ALA A 109 8.91 0.27 -3.79
N PRO A 110 9.20 -0.83 -4.51
CA PRO A 110 9.38 -0.77 -5.95
C PRO A 110 8.07 -0.32 -6.63
N LEU A 111 8.17 0.59 -7.60
CA LEU A 111 7.05 1.02 -8.43
C LEU A 111 6.81 0.04 -9.58
N ASP A 112 7.89 -0.58 -10.08
CA ASP A 112 7.82 -1.56 -11.17
C ASP A 112 7.82 -3.01 -10.67
N LEU A 113 6.65 -3.65 -10.79
CA LEU A 113 6.50 -5.10 -10.99
C LEU A 113 5.39 -5.41 -12.02
N PHE A 114 5.02 -4.43 -12.87
CA PHE A 114 3.98 -4.59 -13.88
C PHE A 114 4.54 -4.25 -15.27
N GLU A 115 5.37 -5.14 -15.79
CA GLU A 115 5.39 -5.35 -17.24
C GLU A 115 4.15 -6.20 -17.57
N GLU A 116 3.23 -5.65 -18.36
CA GLU A 116 2.34 -6.44 -19.22
C GLU A 116 3.03 -6.71 -20.57
#